data_AF-A0A9D7CET5-F1
#
_entry.id   AF-A0A9D7CET5-F1
#
_cell.length_a   1.000
_cell.length_b   1.000
_cell.length_c   1.000
_cell.angle_alpha   90.00
_cell.angle_beta   90.00
_cell.angle_gamma   90.00
#
_symmetry.space_group_name_H-M   'P 1'
#
loop_
_entity.id
_entity.type
_entity.pdbx_description
1 polymer ?
#
loop_
_entity_poly.entity_id
_entity_poly.type
_entity_poly.pdbx_seq_one_letter_code
_entity_poly.pdbx_strand_id
1 'polypeptide(L)'
;MRPTNASARAAPSARAVRFYVANKLMDRPEGLGTSATYNYRHFLQLLAIKMRQREGMSLETIRSDMHQVTGDALERRLALSMATALSTGVQRAAAHDTDPIASWRRVPVADGIELHLRDDTPLTGEESIVALREAVRTALGRAEAR
;
A
#
# COMPACT_ATOMS: atom_id res chain seq x y z
N MET A 1 3.15 -3.41 -2.02
CA MET A 1 1.90 -3.03 -2.73
C MET A 1 1.99 -1.55 -3.10
N ARG A 2 2.21 -1.21 -4.38
CA ARG A 2 2.28 0.18 -4.86
C ARG A 2 0.87 0.82 -4.77
N PRO A 3 0.73 2.07 -4.32
CA PRO A 3 -0.55 2.78 -4.39
C PRO A 3 -0.96 2.95 -5.87
N THR A 4 -2.20 2.60 -6.21
CA THR A 4 -2.78 2.71 -7.57
C THR A 4 -2.98 4.16 -8.04
N ASN A 5 -2.53 5.15 -7.27
CA ASN A 5 -2.59 6.56 -7.64
C ASN A 5 -1.25 7.23 -7.32
N ALA A 6 -0.56 7.75 -8.33
CA ALA A 6 0.76 8.38 -8.22
C ALA A 6 0.78 9.61 -7.28
N SER A 7 -0.39 10.08 -6.84
CA SER A 7 -0.56 11.18 -5.86
C SER A 7 -0.74 10.73 -4.40
N ALA A 8 -0.84 9.42 -4.13
CA ALA A 8 -1.19 8.90 -2.81
C ALA A 8 0.04 8.86 -1.88
N ARG A 9 0.37 10.00 -1.28
CA ARG A 9 1.33 10.08 -0.17
C ARG A 9 0.88 9.18 0.99
N ALA A 10 1.83 8.41 1.55
CA ALA A 10 1.57 7.47 2.65
C ALA A 10 0.89 8.15 3.85
N ALA A 11 1.36 9.32 4.25
CA ALA A 11 0.74 10.15 5.27
C ALA A 11 -0.05 11.33 4.66
N PRO A 12 -1.17 11.76 5.27
CA PRO A 12 -1.88 12.97 4.85
C PRO A 12 -1.03 14.22 5.10
N SER A 13 -1.01 15.15 4.14
CA SER A 13 -0.36 16.45 4.31
C SER A 13 -1.27 17.40 5.09
N ALA A 14 -0.69 18.45 5.70
CA ALA A 14 -1.48 19.49 6.38
C ALA A 14 -2.55 20.12 5.47
N ARG A 15 -2.28 20.28 4.17
CA ARG A 15 -3.26 20.74 3.18
C ARG A 15 -4.42 19.74 3.02
N ALA A 16 -4.14 18.44 3.00
CA ALA A 16 -5.17 17.41 2.91
C ALA A 16 -6.05 17.38 4.17
N VAL A 17 -5.44 17.52 5.37
CA VAL A 17 -6.20 17.62 6.63
C VAL A 17 -7.16 18.81 6.58
N ARG A 18 -6.69 20.00 6.21
CA ARG A 18 -7.55 21.19 6.06
C ARG A 18 -8.65 20.99 5.02
N PHE A 19 -8.34 20.32 3.91
CA PHE A 19 -9.34 19.96 2.89
C PHE A 19 -10.42 19.04 3.45
N TYR A 20 -10.08 18.03 4.25
CA TYR A 20 -11.06 17.13 4.86
C TYR A 20 -11.99 17.85 5.86
N VAL A 21 -11.44 18.75 6.67
CA VAL A 21 -12.23 19.60 7.56
C VAL A 21 -13.19 20.49 6.76
N ALA A 22 -12.70 21.16 5.70
CA ALA A 22 -13.51 22.02 4.85
C ALA A 22 -14.66 21.27 4.15
N ASN A 23 -14.42 20.00 3.80
CA ASN A 23 -15.40 19.13 3.11
C ASN A 23 -16.27 18.30 4.07
N LYS A 24 -16.27 18.60 5.38
CA LYS A 24 -17.04 17.89 6.41
C LYS A 24 -16.77 16.37 6.48
N LEU A 25 -15.57 15.96 6.10
CA LEU A 25 -15.09 14.57 6.26
C LEU A 25 -14.49 14.34 7.66
N MET A 26 -14.16 15.42 8.35
CA MET A 26 -13.61 15.45 9.70
C MET A 26 -14.28 16.57 10.48
N ASP A 27 -14.35 16.42 11.79
CA ASP A 27 -14.78 17.50 12.66
C ASP A 27 -13.84 18.71 12.62
N ARG A 28 -14.35 19.85 13.07
CA ARG A 28 -13.52 21.05 13.20
C ARG A 28 -12.52 20.86 14.36
N PRO A 29 -11.25 21.25 14.16
CA PRO A 29 -10.26 21.22 15.23
C PRO A 29 -10.67 22.15 16.38
N GLU A 30 -10.15 21.86 17.56
CA GLU A 30 -10.35 22.68 18.76
C GLU A 30 -9.34 23.84 18.79
N GLY A 31 -9.74 24.98 19.38
CA GLY A 31 -8.87 26.15 19.58
C GLY A 31 -9.43 27.46 19.01
N LEU A 32 -8.86 28.58 19.46
CA LEU A 32 -9.18 29.93 19.01
C LEU A 32 -8.01 30.48 18.18
N GLY A 33 -8.30 30.99 16.97
CA GLY A 33 -7.31 31.68 16.13
C GLY A 33 -6.32 30.75 15.42
N THR A 34 -5.02 31.05 15.53
CA THR A 34 -3.93 30.44 14.72
C THR A 34 -3.52 29.04 15.20
N SER A 35 -3.99 28.58 16.37
CA SER A 35 -3.63 27.29 16.92
C SER A 35 -4.79 26.29 16.81
N ALA A 36 -4.75 25.45 15.78
CA ALA A 36 -5.70 24.36 15.59
C ALA A 36 -5.16 23.08 16.26
N THR A 37 -5.91 22.56 17.23
CA THR A 37 -5.57 21.33 17.95
C THR A 37 -6.46 20.19 17.47
N TYR A 38 -5.80 19.07 17.13
CA TYR A 38 -6.47 17.85 16.68
C TYR A 38 -6.34 16.78 17.77
N ASN A 39 -7.46 16.41 18.36
CA ASN A 39 -7.56 15.35 19.36
C ASN A 39 -7.58 13.93 18.73
N TYR A 40 -7.67 12.91 19.59
CA TYR A 40 -7.71 11.49 19.20
C TYR A 40 -8.83 11.16 18.19
N ARG A 41 -10.01 11.78 18.33
CA ARG A 41 -11.12 11.56 17.40
C ARG A 41 -10.78 12.00 15.99
N HIS A 42 -10.10 13.14 15.82
CA HIS A 42 -9.63 13.60 14.52
C HIS A 42 -8.61 12.64 13.90
N PHE A 43 -7.75 12.04 14.73
CA PHE A 43 -6.81 11.02 14.29
C PHE A 43 -7.53 9.77 13.74
N LEU A 44 -8.54 9.28 14.46
CA LEU A 44 -9.35 8.14 13.99
C LEU A 44 -10.07 8.46 12.67
N GLN A 45 -10.60 9.68 12.51
CA GLN A 45 -11.22 10.12 11.26
C GLN A 45 -10.22 10.16 10.10
N LEU A 46 -9.01 10.68 10.32
CA LEU A 46 -7.94 10.66 9.33
C LEU A 46 -7.58 9.24 8.90
N LEU A 47 -7.42 8.34 9.86
CA LEU A 47 -7.07 6.96 9.61
C LEU A 47 -8.16 6.28 8.78
N ALA A 48 -9.43 6.48 9.15
CA ALA A 48 -10.59 5.94 8.43
C ALA A 48 -10.69 6.43 6.98
N ILE A 49 -10.46 7.72 6.73
CA ILE A 49 -10.42 8.30 5.38
C ILE A 49 -9.29 7.64 4.58
N LYS A 50 -8.09 7.54 5.16
CA LYS A 50 -6.93 7.00 4.46
C LYS A 50 -7.08 5.51 4.14
N MET A 51 -7.65 4.71 5.04
CA MET A 51 -7.91 3.30 4.79
C MET A 51 -8.88 3.12 3.62
N ARG A 52 -10.02 3.82 3.63
CA ARG A 52 -11.00 3.78 2.53
C ARG A 52 -10.44 4.28 1.19
N GLN A 53 -9.60 5.32 1.22
CA GLN A 53 -8.90 5.79 0.02
C GLN A 53 -7.95 4.74 -0.56
N ARG A 54 -7.29 3.93 0.29
CA ARG A 54 -6.43 2.82 -0.17
C ARG A 54 -7.23 1.68 -0.80
N GLU A 55 -8.49 1.53 -0.39
CA GLU A 55 -9.45 0.58 -0.96
C GLU A 55 -10.10 1.11 -2.26
N GLY A 56 -9.77 2.33 -2.69
CA GLY A 56 -10.29 2.92 -3.92
C GLY A 56 -11.66 3.60 -3.79
N MET A 57 -12.17 3.79 -2.58
CA MET A 57 -13.44 4.47 -2.37
C MET A 57 -13.35 5.96 -2.72
N SER A 58 -14.43 6.49 -3.30
CA SER A 58 -14.55 7.93 -3.61
C SER A 58 -14.74 8.75 -2.33
N LEU A 59 -14.35 10.03 -2.37
CA LEU A 59 -14.52 10.94 -1.24
C LEU A 59 -16.00 11.15 -0.85
N GLU A 60 -16.92 11.01 -1.81
CA GLU A 60 -18.35 11.15 -1.57
C GLU A 60 -18.91 9.97 -0.78
N THR A 61 -18.54 8.74 -1.16
CA THR A 61 -18.90 7.53 -0.43
C THR A 61 -18.33 7.57 1.00
N ILE A 62 -17.06 7.97 1.15
CA ILE A 62 -16.42 8.13 2.46
C ILE A 62 -17.19 9.14 3.32
N ARG A 63 -17.67 10.25 2.74
CA ARG A 63 -18.42 11.27 3.48
C ARG A 63 -19.72 10.72 4.05
N SER A 64 -20.48 9.96 3.26
CA SER A 64 -21.74 9.34 3.71
C SER A 64 -21.51 8.39 4.88
N ASP A 65 -20.50 7.53 4.77
CA ASP A 65 -20.09 6.56 5.79
C ASP A 65 -19.67 7.20 7.12
N MET A 66 -18.96 8.34 7.05
CA MET A 66 -18.40 9.00 8.22
C MET A 66 -19.46 9.73 9.04
N HIS A 67 -20.59 10.11 8.43
CA HIS A 67 -21.63 10.90 9.07
C HIS A 67 -22.48 10.11 10.08
N GLN A 68 -22.39 8.78 10.07
CA GLN A 68 -23.24 7.88 10.87
C GLN A 68 -22.52 7.22 12.05
N VAL A 69 -21.25 7.55 12.30
CA VAL A 69 -20.39 6.76 13.22
C VAL A 69 -19.87 7.61 14.38
N THR A 70 -20.22 7.20 15.60
CA THR A 70 -19.67 7.76 16.85
C THR A 70 -18.19 7.39 17.03
N GLY A 71 -17.46 8.13 17.87
CA GLY A 71 -16.01 7.92 18.09
C GLY A 71 -15.66 6.46 18.43
N ASP A 72 -16.34 5.88 19.41
CA ASP A 72 -16.06 4.51 19.88
C ASP A 72 -16.40 3.43 18.84
N ALA A 73 -17.42 3.67 18.01
CA ALA A 73 -17.77 2.78 16.92
C ALA A 73 -16.74 2.86 15.78
N LEU A 74 -16.18 4.06 15.55
CA LEU A 74 -15.13 4.27 14.57
C LEU A 74 -13.84 3.56 14.99
N GLU A 75 -13.45 3.70 16.26
CA GLU A 75 -12.29 3.03 16.83
C GLU A 75 -12.38 1.51 16.72
N ARG A 76 -13.49 0.92 17.20
CA ARG A 76 -13.70 -0.53 17.11
C ARG A 76 -13.63 -1.05 15.68
N ARG A 77 -14.22 -0.32 14.73
CA ARG A 77 -14.18 -0.69 13.31
C ARG A 77 -12.75 -0.64 12.76
N LEU A 78 -12.00 0.40 13.08
CA LEU A 78 -10.60 0.54 12.67
C LEU A 78 -9.72 -0.57 13.28
N ALA A 79 -9.88 -0.84 14.57
CA ALA A 79 -9.17 -1.90 15.26
C ALA A 79 -9.43 -3.27 14.61
N LEU A 80 -10.69 -3.60 14.29
CA LEU A 80 -11.04 -4.84 13.61
C LEU A 80 -10.42 -4.93 12.21
N SER A 81 -10.53 -3.88 11.41
CA SER A 81 -9.93 -3.85 10.06
C SER A 81 -8.41 -3.99 10.10
N MET A 82 -7.75 -3.34 11.06
CA MET A 82 -6.30 -3.45 11.24
C MET A 82 -5.89 -4.83 11.76
N ALA A 83 -6.61 -5.40 12.73
CA ALA A 83 -6.34 -6.75 13.25
C ALA A 83 -6.37 -7.79 12.12
N THR A 84 -7.35 -7.71 11.22
CA THR A 84 -7.41 -8.56 10.04
C THR A 84 -6.20 -8.35 9.13
N ALA A 85 -5.87 -7.09 8.80
CA ALA A 85 -4.74 -6.78 7.93
C ALA A 85 -3.39 -7.23 8.50
N LEU A 86 -3.19 -7.05 9.81
CA LEU A 86 -2.00 -7.49 10.53
C LEU A 86 -1.93 -9.01 10.60
N SER A 87 -3.06 -9.69 10.85
CA SER A 87 -3.12 -11.16 10.86
C SER A 87 -2.72 -11.76 9.52
N THR A 88 -3.20 -11.20 8.40
CA THR A 88 -2.78 -11.63 7.05
C THR A 88 -1.30 -11.36 6.77
N GLY A 89 -0.78 -10.22 7.27
CA GLY A 89 0.64 -9.88 7.16
C GLY A 89 1.53 -10.84 7.96
N VAL A 90 1.14 -11.16 9.19
CA VAL A 90 1.82 -12.13 10.05
C VAL A 90 1.76 -13.54 9.45
N GLN A 91 0.62 -13.96 8.88
CA GLN A 91 0.53 -15.25 8.18
C GLN A 91 1.45 -15.33 6.96
N ARG A 92 1.57 -14.25 6.18
CA ARG A 92 2.56 -14.18 5.08
C ARG A 92 3.99 -14.20 5.59
N ALA A 93 4.29 -13.44 6.64
CA ALA A 93 5.63 -13.40 7.23
C ALA A 93 6.00 -14.77 7.82
N ALA A 94 5.09 -15.43 8.53
CA ALA A 94 5.28 -16.78 9.06
C ALA A 94 5.43 -17.82 7.93
N ALA A 95 4.65 -17.72 6.85
CA ALA A 95 4.83 -18.57 5.67
C ALA A 95 6.19 -18.34 4.99
N HIS A 96 6.71 -17.11 5.01
CA HIS A 96 8.06 -16.77 4.55
C HIS A 96 9.16 -17.22 5.52
N ASP A 97 8.90 -17.23 6.83
CA ASP A 97 9.87 -17.61 7.87
C ASP A 97 9.97 -19.15 8.02
N THR A 98 8.91 -19.86 7.63
CA THR A 98 8.90 -21.33 7.53
C THR A 98 9.50 -21.82 6.20
N ASP A 99 9.89 -20.91 5.30
CA ASP A 99 10.55 -21.20 4.02
C ASP A 99 12.07 -21.23 4.27
N PRO A 100 12.73 -22.40 4.30
CA PRO A 100 14.13 -22.50 4.70
C PRO A 100 14.99 -21.84 3.63
N ILE A 101 15.39 -20.59 3.85
CA ILE A 101 16.25 -19.78 2.97
C ILE A 101 15.74 -19.86 1.52
N ALA A 102 14.80 -18.97 1.15
CA ALA A 102 14.47 -18.75 -0.25
C ALA A 102 15.76 -18.52 -1.05
N SER A 103 16.26 -19.55 -1.73
CA SER A 103 17.51 -19.50 -2.45
C SER A 103 17.25 -18.74 -3.75
N TRP A 104 17.98 -17.66 -3.93
CA TRP A 104 17.88 -16.80 -5.10
C TRP A 104 18.95 -17.20 -6.09
N ARG A 105 18.54 -17.60 -7.30
CA ARG A 105 19.44 -17.87 -8.42
C ARG A 105 19.65 -16.61 -9.23
N ARG A 106 20.93 -16.28 -9.47
CA ARG A 106 21.36 -15.17 -10.33
C ARG A 106 21.64 -15.70 -11.73
N VAL A 107 21.01 -15.10 -12.74
CA VAL A 107 21.17 -15.48 -14.15
C VAL A 107 21.60 -14.25 -14.95
N PRO A 108 22.82 -14.22 -15.51
CA PRO A 108 23.25 -13.11 -16.36
C PRO A 108 22.50 -13.12 -17.69
N VAL A 109 22.06 -11.95 -18.17
CA VAL A 109 21.34 -11.80 -19.44
C VAL A 109 22.20 -11.09 -20.49
N ALA A 110 22.78 -9.95 -20.12
CA ALA A 110 23.62 -9.08 -20.94
C ALA A 110 24.59 -8.30 -20.03
N ASP A 111 25.51 -7.53 -20.63
CA ASP A 111 26.46 -6.73 -19.87
C ASP A 111 25.74 -5.74 -18.96
N GLY A 112 25.94 -5.89 -17.65
CA GLY A 112 25.29 -5.07 -16.62
C GLY A 112 23.85 -5.46 -16.28
N ILE A 113 23.30 -6.55 -16.82
CA ILE A 113 21.89 -6.96 -16.61
C ILE A 113 21.81 -8.41 -16.10
N GLU A 114 21.23 -8.58 -14.91
CA GLU A 114 21.01 -9.86 -14.25
C GLU A 114 19.53 -10.08 -13.89
N LEU A 115 19.10 -11.35 -13.91
CA LEU A 115 17.80 -11.80 -13.39
C LEU A 115 18.00 -12.54 -12.07
N HIS A 116 17.21 -12.18 -11.07
CA HIS A 116 17.15 -12.89 -9.79
C HIS A 116 15.84 -13.68 -9.74
N LEU A 117 15.93 -15.01 -9.72
CA LEU A 117 14.79 -15.92 -9.61
C LEU A 117 14.80 -16.60 -8.24
N ARG A 118 13.63 -16.72 -7.62
CA ARG A 118 13.47 -17.47 -6.35
C ARG A 118 13.33 -18.95 -6.68
N ASP A 119 14.03 -19.85 -6.00
CA ASP A 119 14.10 -21.26 -6.42
C ASP A 119 12.79 -22.05 -6.21
N ASP A 120 11.85 -21.54 -5.42
CA ASP A 120 10.57 -22.18 -5.12
C ASP A 120 9.46 -21.89 -6.15
N THR A 121 9.78 -21.19 -7.24
CA THR A 121 8.84 -20.93 -8.33
C THR A 121 8.89 -22.06 -9.37
N PRO A 122 7.77 -22.42 -10.02
CA PRO A 122 7.82 -23.34 -11.16
C PRO A 122 8.67 -22.82 -12.33
N LEU A 123 9.00 -21.53 -12.34
CA LEU A 123 9.89 -20.89 -13.34
C LEU A 123 11.39 -21.19 -13.13
N THR A 124 11.77 -21.94 -12.07
CA THR A 124 13.19 -22.33 -11.82
C THR A 124 13.65 -23.53 -12.66
N GLY A 125 12.76 -24.11 -13.47
CA GLY A 125 13.13 -25.14 -14.45
C GLY A 125 14.18 -24.60 -15.42
N GLU A 126 15.19 -25.41 -15.73
CA GLU A 126 16.32 -25.01 -16.57
C GLU A 126 15.86 -24.47 -17.95
N GLU A 127 14.86 -25.11 -18.55
CA GLU A 127 14.21 -24.66 -19.79
C GLU A 127 13.50 -23.30 -19.64
N SER A 128 12.80 -23.08 -18.52
CA SER A 128 12.11 -21.81 -18.24
C SER A 128 13.08 -20.66 -17.99
N ILE A 129 14.21 -20.93 -17.33
CA ILE A 129 15.29 -19.96 -17.11
C ILE A 129 15.90 -19.54 -18.45
N VAL A 130 16.18 -20.50 -19.33
CA VAL A 130 16.71 -20.22 -20.67
C VAL A 130 15.70 -19.40 -21.48
N ALA A 131 14.43 -19.79 -21.49
CA ALA A 131 13.38 -19.07 -22.20
C ALA A 131 13.23 -17.62 -21.70
N LEU A 132 13.26 -17.41 -20.38
CA LEU A 132 13.18 -16.08 -19.78
C LEU A 132 14.41 -15.22 -20.12
N ARG A 133 15.61 -15.79 -20.05
CA ARG A 133 16.85 -15.10 -20.43
C ARG A 133 16.81 -14.63 -21.88
N GLU A 134 16.41 -15.50 -22.81
CA GLU A 134 16.34 -15.16 -24.23
C GLU A 134 15.23 -14.15 -24.53
N ALA A 135 14.08 -14.23 -23.85
CA ALA A 135 13.02 -13.26 -23.97
C ALA A 135 13.45 -11.86 -23.52
N VAL A 136 14.16 -11.76 -22.38
CA VAL A 136 14.68 -10.48 -21.87
C VAL A 136 15.78 -9.95 -22.79
N ARG A 137 16.71 -10.80 -23.25
CA ARG A 137 17.75 -10.40 -24.23
C ARG A 137 17.13 -9.86 -25.52
N THR A 138 16.10 -10.52 -26.03
CA THR A 138 15.37 -10.07 -27.24
C THR A 138 14.68 -8.72 -27.02
N ALA A 139 14.10 -8.50 -25.83
CA ALA A 139 13.48 -7.22 -25.49
C ALA A 139 14.50 -6.08 -25.39
N LEU A 140 15.68 -6.36 -24.82
CA LEU A 140 16.78 -5.40 -24.71
C LEU A 140 17.34 -5.01 -26.08
N GLY A 141 17.58 -5.98 -26.98
CA GLY A 141 18.06 -5.69 -28.33
C GLY A 141 17.10 -4.83 -29.16
N ARG A 142 15.78 -4.90 -28.91
CA ARG A 142 14.79 -3.99 -29.54
C ARG A 142 14.81 -2.58 -28.95
N ALA A 143 15.23 -2.43 -27.70
CA ALA A 143 15.31 -1.14 -27.03
C ALA A 143 16.58 -0.37 -27.43
N GLU A 144 17.69 -1.08 -27.69
CA GLU A 144 18.94 -0.48 -28.18
C GLU A 144 18.90 -0.12 -29.68
N ALA A 145 18.06 -0.78 -30.47
CA ALA A 145 17.88 -0.50 -31.90
C ALA A 145 16.94 0.69 -32.18
N ARG A 146 16.52 1.44 -31.15
CA ARG A 146 15.63 2.61 -31.23
C ARG A 146 16.36 3.87 -30.81
#